data_AF-A0A241V4W7-F1
#
_entry.id   AF-A0A241V4W7-F1
#
_cell.length_a   1.000
_cell.length_b   1.000
_cell.length_c   1.000
_cell.angle_alpha   90.00
_cell.angle_beta   90.00
_cell.angle_gamma   90.00
#
_symmetry.space_group_name_H-M   'P 1'
#
loop_
_entity.id
_entity.type
_entity.pdbx_description
1 polymer ?
#
loop_
_entity_poly.entity_id
_entity_poly.type
_entity_poly.pdbx_seq_one_letter_code
_entity_poly.pdbx_strand_id
1 'polypeptide(L)'
;MTIFEISNIYDPVTLLSSNIELLNDKTVLIFLHFDVALLKLKSTNLISISEDLIEFYIDKQNIILDIKAGSKTAINELKIIFDKALNYESTHIKKLL
;
A
#
# COMPACT_ATOMS: atom_id res chain seq x y z
N MET A 1 2.02 -0.23 18.89
CA MET A 1 1.53 -1.62 18.89
C MET A 1 0.67 -1.77 17.65
N THR A 2 1.15 -2.48 16.64
CA THR A 2 0.38 -2.79 15.44
C THR A 2 0.36 -4.31 15.35
N ILE A 3 -0.82 -4.88 15.51
CA ILE A 3 -1.05 -6.31 15.42
C ILE A 3 -1.06 -6.65 13.93
N PHE A 4 -0.11 -7.47 13.47
CA PHE A 4 -0.26 -8.22 12.23
C PHE A 4 0.13 -9.66 12.51
N GLU A 5 -0.88 -10.49 12.79
CA GLU A 5 -0.79 -11.90 12.45
C GLU A 5 -1.26 -12.01 11.00
N ILE A 6 -0.40 -11.67 10.04
CA ILE A 6 -0.54 -12.22 8.68
C ILE A 6 0.08 -13.62 8.77
N SER A 7 -0.62 -14.53 9.43
CA SER A 7 -0.26 -15.94 9.43
C SER A 7 -0.53 -16.45 8.01
N ASN A 8 0.51 -16.47 7.18
CA ASN A 8 0.57 -17.16 5.89
C ASN A 8 -0.71 -17.04 5.03
N ILE A 9 -0.85 -15.92 4.33
CA ILE A 9 -1.78 -15.84 3.20
C ILE A 9 -1.18 -16.69 2.07
N TYR A 10 -1.44 -18.00 2.07
CA TYR A 10 -1.14 -18.88 0.93
C TYR A 10 -2.19 -18.77 -0.18
N ASP A 11 -3.35 -18.15 0.13
CA ASP A 11 -4.45 -17.97 -0.80
C ASP A 11 -4.48 -16.53 -1.33
N PRO A 12 -4.62 -16.31 -2.65
CA PRO A 12 -4.75 -14.98 -3.22
C PRO A 12 -5.88 -14.16 -2.56
N VAL A 13 -5.63 -12.88 -2.30
CA VAL A 13 -6.58 -11.96 -1.67
C VAL A 13 -7.26 -11.06 -2.69
N THR A 14 -8.46 -10.58 -2.39
CA THR A 14 -9.16 -9.60 -3.24
C THR A 14 -9.00 -8.21 -2.63
N LEU A 15 -8.35 -7.31 -3.36
CA LEU A 15 -8.34 -5.89 -3.01
C LEU A 15 -9.70 -5.28 -3.37
N LEU A 16 -10.40 -4.75 -2.38
CA LEU A 16 -11.74 -4.16 -2.50
C LEU A 16 -11.67 -2.65 -2.77
N SER A 17 -10.80 -1.94 -2.06
CA SER A 17 -10.64 -0.48 -2.18
C SER A 17 -9.32 -0.01 -1.59
N SER A 18 -8.86 1.17 -2.03
CA SER A 18 -7.67 1.83 -1.48
C SER A 18 -7.96 3.30 -1.13
N ASN A 19 -7.30 3.84 -0.11
CA ASN A 19 -7.38 5.25 0.25
C ASN A 19 -6.05 5.80 0.78
N ILE A 20 -5.88 7.13 0.80
CA ILE A 20 -4.76 7.81 1.43
C ILE A 20 -5.20 8.83 2.47
N GLU A 21 -4.34 9.02 3.47
CA GLU A 21 -4.39 10.11 4.42
C GLU A 21 -3.04 10.85 4.39
N LEU A 22 -3.10 12.18 4.24
CA LEU A 22 -1.92 13.04 4.26
C LEU A 22 -1.73 13.57 5.69
N LEU A 23 -0.61 13.23 6.33
CA LEU A 23 -0.32 13.69 7.68
C LEU A 23 0.42 15.03 7.67
N ASN A 24 0.27 15.78 8.77
CA ASN A 24 0.90 17.10 8.95
C ASN A 24 2.44 17.05 8.92
N ASP A 25 3.04 15.90 9.23
CA ASP A 25 4.48 15.66 9.19
C ASP A 25 4.99 15.28 7.79
N LYS A 26 4.15 15.42 6.76
CA LYS A 26 4.39 15.06 5.36
C LYS A 26 4.41 13.55 5.09
N THR A 27 4.15 12.71 6.10
CA THR A 27 3.98 11.28 5.88
C THR A 27 2.67 11.01 5.15
N VAL A 28 2.70 10.14 4.14
CA VAL A 28 1.48 9.64 3.51
C VAL A 28 1.15 8.24 4.02
N LEU A 29 -0.07 8.06 4.53
CA LEU A 29 -0.59 6.76 4.91
C LEU A 29 -1.47 6.22 3.79
N ILE A 30 -1.29 4.94 3.45
CA ILE A 30 -2.08 4.19 2.47
C ILE A 30 -2.87 3.13 3.22
N PHE A 31 -4.17 3.07 2.95
CA PHE A 31 -5.08 2.07 3.49
C PHE A 31 -5.49 1.13 2.37
N LEU A 32 -5.26 -0.17 2.55
CA LEU A 32 -5.65 -1.22 1.62
C LEU A 32 -6.70 -2.10 2.28
N HIS A 33 -7.91 -2.10 1.74
CA HIS A 33 -9.00 -2.92 2.23
C HIS A 33 -9.11 -4.17 1.38
N PHE A 34 -8.71 -5.31 1.96
CA PHE A 34 -8.87 -6.63 1.38
C PHE A 34 -10.15 -7.30 1.93
N ASP A 35 -10.60 -8.35 1.26
CA ASP A 35 -11.69 -9.22 1.70
C ASP A 35 -11.45 -9.86 3.08
N VAL A 36 -10.19 -10.05 3.47
CA VAL A 36 -9.79 -10.70 4.72
C VAL A 36 -9.21 -9.76 5.77
N ALA A 37 -8.78 -8.55 5.38
CA ALA A 37 -8.01 -7.67 6.27
C ALA A 37 -8.01 -6.21 5.82
N LEU A 38 -7.74 -5.31 6.77
CA LEU A 38 -7.37 -3.93 6.50
C LEU A 38 -5.88 -3.75 6.78
N LEU A 39 -5.13 -3.32 5.77
CA LEU A 39 -3.71 -3.02 5.90
C LEU A 39 -3.50 -1.50 5.89
N LYS A 40 -2.75 -1.00 6.86
CA LYS A 40 -2.37 0.41 6.97
C LYS A 40 -0.85 0.52 6.79
N LEU A 41 -0.43 1.21 5.75
CA LEU A 41 0.96 1.34 5.33
C LEU A 41 1.37 2.81 5.32
N LYS A 42 2.66 3.09 5.49
CA LYS A 42 3.24 4.33 4.96
C LYS A 42 3.50 4.13 3.47
N SER A 43 3.46 5.20 2.69
CA SER A 43 3.93 5.20 1.29
C SER A 43 5.29 4.54 1.14
N THR A 44 6.23 4.85 2.04
CA THR A 44 7.58 4.29 2.07
C THR A 44 7.65 2.79 2.40
N ASN A 45 6.57 2.19 2.89
CA ASN A 45 6.49 0.74 3.05
C ASN A 45 6.13 0.03 1.75
N LEU A 46 5.48 0.69 0.79
CA LEU A 46 5.06 0.06 -0.45
C LEU A 46 6.21 0.11 -1.47
N ILE A 47 6.60 -1.05 -2.00
CA ILE A 47 7.74 -1.17 -2.93
C ILE A 47 7.25 -1.19 -4.37
N SER A 48 6.28 -2.06 -4.65
CA SER A 48 5.83 -2.36 -6.01
C SER A 48 4.36 -2.76 -6.02
N ILE A 49 3.67 -2.42 -7.11
CA ILE A 49 2.29 -2.80 -7.39
C ILE A 49 2.23 -3.29 -8.84
N SER A 50 1.97 -4.58 -9.06
CA SER A 50 1.65 -5.13 -10.38
C SER A 50 0.14 -5.39 -10.50
N GLU A 51 -0.31 -6.04 -11.57
CA GLU A 51 -1.73 -6.40 -11.71
C GLU A 51 -2.15 -7.54 -10.77
N ASP A 52 -1.19 -8.37 -10.39
CA ASP A 52 -1.34 -9.65 -9.71
C ASP A 52 -0.62 -9.72 -8.35
N LEU A 53 0.23 -8.74 -8.03
CA LEU A 53 1.05 -8.74 -6.82
C LEU A 53 1.12 -7.34 -6.19
N ILE A 54 1.18 -7.30 -4.85
CA ILE A 54 1.55 -6.11 -4.10
C ILE A 54 2.72 -6.47 -3.18
N GLU A 55 3.82 -5.72 -3.30
CA GLU A 55 5.04 -5.92 -2.50
C GLU A 55 5.26 -4.77 -1.52
N PHE A 56 5.57 -5.10 -0.26
CA PHE A 56 5.83 -4.13 0.79
C PHE A 56 6.97 -4.55 1.72
N TYR A 57 7.64 -3.55 2.30
CA TYR A 57 8.72 -3.69 3.26
C TYR A 57 8.34 -3.09 4.61
N ILE A 58 8.15 -3.96 5.60
CA ILE A 58 7.75 -3.59 6.96
C ILE A 58 8.59 -4.42 7.93
N ASP A 59 9.07 -3.81 9.02
CA ASP A 59 9.80 -4.50 10.09
C ASP A 59 10.95 -5.38 9.59
N LYS A 60 11.68 -4.87 8.59
CA LYS A 60 12.81 -5.52 7.91
C LYS A 60 12.46 -6.79 7.12
N GLN A 61 11.18 -6.97 6.79
CA GLN A 61 10.69 -8.11 6.03
C GLN A 61 10.02 -7.64 4.75
N ASN A 62 10.29 -8.35 3.65
CA ASN A 62 9.53 -8.22 2.41
C ASN A 62 8.30 -9.12 2.52
N ILE A 63 7.13 -8.55 2.27
CA ILE A 63 5.87 -9.27 2.23
C ILE A 63 5.30 -9.07 0.83
N ILE A 64 4.84 -10.17 0.25
CA ILE A 64 4.27 -10.22 -1.09
C ILE A 64 2.84 -10.75 -0.94
N LEU A 65 1.87 -10.05 -1.53
CA LEU A 65 0.48 -10.48 -1.58
C LEU A 65 0.10 -10.80 -3.02
N ASP A 66 -0.32 -12.04 -3.25
CA ASP A 66 -0.97 -12.45 -4.48
C ASP A 66 -2.40 -11.89 -4.53
N ILE A 67 -2.74 -11.26 -5.64
CA ILE A 67 -4.04 -10.62 -5.87
C ILE A 67 -4.89 -11.50 -6.78
N LYS A 68 -6.11 -11.80 -6.34
CA LYS A 68 -7.09 -12.53 -7.15
C LYS A 68 -7.41 -11.77 -8.44
N ALA A 69 -7.59 -12.54 -9.51
CA ALA A 69 -8.16 -12.03 -10.75
C ALA A 69 -9.51 -11.34 -10.47
N GLY A 70 -9.71 -10.14 -11.02
CA GLY A 70 -10.91 -9.33 -10.82
C GLY A 70 -10.70 -8.03 -10.03
N SER A 71 -9.57 -7.87 -9.33
CA SER A 71 -9.22 -6.63 -8.61
C SER A 71 -8.60 -5.53 -9.49
N LYS A 72 -8.64 -5.64 -10.82
CA LYS A 72 -7.94 -4.73 -11.75
C LYS A 72 -8.29 -3.25 -11.51
N THR A 73 -9.56 -2.94 -11.26
CA THR A 73 -10.00 -1.57 -10.96
C THR A 73 -9.37 -1.05 -9.66
N ALA A 74 -9.45 -1.83 -8.58
CA ALA A 74 -8.90 -1.45 -7.28
C ALA A 74 -7.36 -1.34 -7.30
N ILE A 75 -6.69 -2.18 -8.09
CA ILE A 75 -5.24 -2.11 -8.29
C ILE A 75 -4.85 -0.87 -9.10
N ASN A 76 -5.61 -0.51 -10.13
CA ASN A 76 -5.36 0.73 -10.87
C ASN A 76 -5.56 1.96 -9.99
N GLU A 77 -6.59 1.97 -9.15
CA GLU A 77 -6.80 3.03 -8.15
C GLU A 77 -5.62 3.11 -7.17
N LEU A 78 -5.15 1.95 -6.69
CA LEU A 78 -3.97 1.88 -5.83
C LEU A 78 -2.72 2.48 -6.50
N LYS A 79 -2.45 2.15 -7.76
CA LYS A 79 -1.31 2.73 -8.51
C LYS A 79 -1.41 4.25 -8.57
N ILE A 80 -2.58 4.79 -8.91
CA ILE A 80 -2.81 6.24 -8.96
C ILE A 80 -2.60 6.88 -7.58
N ILE A 81 -3.10 6.26 -6.52
CA ILE A 81 -2.97 6.73 -5.15
C ILE A 81 -1.50 6.72 -4.71
N PHE A 82 -0.76 5.66 -5.04
CA PHE A 82 0.64 5.53 -4.72
C PHE A 82 1.50 6.57 -5.45
N ASP A 83 1.26 6.78 -6.75
CA ASP A 83 1.93 7.84 -7.51
C ASP A 83 1.67 9.22 -6.90
N LYS A 84 0.43 9.49 -6.46
CA LYS A 84 0.10 10.74 -5.74
C LYS A 84 0.88 10.85 -4.42
N ALA A 85 0.99 9.76 -3.66
CA ALA A 85 1.73 9.74 -2.40
C ALA A 85 3.22 10.06 -2.63
N LEU A 86 3.87 9.39 -3.58
CA LEU A 86 5.27 9.62 -3.93
C LEU A 86 5.52 11.06 -4.45
N ASN A 87 4.60 11.57 -5.27
CA ASN A 87 4.67 12.96 -5.76
C ASN A 87 4.52 13.98 -4.62
N TYR A 88 3.61 13.73 -3.68
CA TYR A 88 3.44 14.59 -2.51
C TYR A 88 4.71 14.63 -1.66
N GLU A 89 5.29 13.47 -1.31
CA GLU A 89 6.49 13.42 -0.49
C GLU A 89 7.70 14.05 -1.19
N SER A 90 7.90 13.76 -2.48
CA SER A 90 9.02 14.32 -3.27
C SER A 90 8.96 15.84 -3.44
N THR A 91 7.77 16.41 -3.66
CA THR A 91 7.59 17.87 -3.78
C THR A 91 7.81 18.59 -2.44
N HIS A 92 7.55 17.93 -1.32
CA HIS A 92 7.77 18.49 0.02
C HIS A 92 9.19 18.28 0.55
N ILE A 93 9.98 17.39 -0.07
CA ILE A 93 11.44 17.27 0.12
C ILE A 93 12.17 18.38 -0.65
N LYS A 94 11.73 18.73 -1.87
CA LYS A 94 12.37 19.78 -2.69
C LYS A 94 12.27 21.21 -2.13
N LYS A 95 11.39 21.47 -1.16
CA LYS A 95 11.30 22.79 -0.49
C LYS A 95 12.34 23.01 0.61
N LEU A 96 13.19 22.02 0.90
CA LEU A 96 14.23 22.07 1.94
C LEU A 96 15.66 22.12 1.38
N LEU A 97 15.82 22.24 0.06
CA LEU A 97 17.08 22.47 -0.64
C LEU A 97 17.04 23.82 -1.34
#